data_AF-A0A8W8HTD1-F1
#
_entry.id   AF-A0A8W8HTD1-F1
#
_cell.length_a   1.000
_cell.length_b   1.000
_cell.length_c   1.000
_cell.angle_alpha   90.00
_cell.angle_beta   90.00
_cell.angle_gamma   90.00
#
_symmetry.space_group_name_H-M   'P 1'
#
loop_
_entity.id
_entity.type
_entity.pdbx_description
1 polymer ?
#
loop_
_entity_poly.entity_id
_entity_poly.type
_entity_poly.pdbx_seq_one_letter_code
_entity_poly.pdbx_strand_id
1 'polypeptide(L)'
;MERLTIFVTIFCVLFVYSEASCWSERTGNGYYCTLGNMILTKGRTYYSETAPNCFKCTCSDDAYQLNCCGVGNTINRIPDNCQIKQVGCNQVAVSKADPSKPCKGPVGGVV
;
A
#
# COMPACT_ATOMS: atom_id res chain seq x y z
N MET A 1 -22.93 -10.59 -31.90
CA MET A 1 -22.12 -9.76 -30.98
C MET A 1 -22.58 -9.99 -29.55
N GLU A 2 -22.42 -11.21 -29.01
CA GLU A 2 -22.95 -11.56 -27.67
C GLU A 2 -21.98 -12.43 -26.85
N ARG A 3 -20.79 -12.72 -27.38
CA ARG A 3 -19.78 -13.55 -26.68
C ARG A 3 -18.61 -12.76 -26.12
N LEU A 4 -18.56 -11.44 -26.36
CA LEU A 4 -17.44 -10.58 -25.94
C LEU A 4 -17.61 -9.99 -24.53
N THR A 5 -18.83 -10.01 -23.99
CA THR A 5 -19.18 -9.34 -22.73
C THR A 5 -18.87 -10.15 -21.46
N ILE A 6 -18.54 -11.44 -21.59
CA ILE A 6 -18.31 -12.32 -20.44
C ILE A 6 -16.83 -12.35 -20.00
N PHE A 7 -15.89 -12.04 -20.91
CA PHE A 7 -14.45 -12.06 -20.59
C PHE A 7 -13.96 -10.80 -19.84
N VAL A 8 -14.70 -9.69 -19.91
CA VAL A 8 -14.29 -8.42 -19.29
C VAL A 8 -14.65 -8.37 -17.80
N THR A 9 -15.72 -9.05 -17.38
CA THR A 9 -16.19 -9.02 -15.98
C THR A 9 -15.34 -9.87 -15.04
N ILE A 10 -14.70 -10.94 -15.53
CA ILE A 10 -13.78 -11.76 -14.71
C ILE A 10 -12.45 -11.04 -14.46
N PHE A 11 -12.00 -10.19 -15.39
CA PHE A 11 -10.77 -9.40 -15.20
C PHE A 11 -10.93 -8.23 -14.24
N CYS A 12 -12.14 -7.70 -14.05
CA CYS A 12 -12.39 -6.63 -13.06
C CYS A 12 -12.41 -7.11 -11.61
N VAL A 13 -12.47 -8.42 -11.35
CA VAL A 13 -12.42 -8.96 -9.97
C VAL A 13 -11.01 -9.37 -9.56
N LEU A 14 -10.04 -9.25 -10.46
CA LEU A 14 -8.61 -9.40 -10.18
C LEU A 14 -7.98 -8.04 -9.82
N PHE A 15 -8.71 -7.16 -9.14
CA PHE A 15 -8.09 -6.05 -8.40
C PHE A 15 -7.33 -6.66 -7.21
N VAL A 16 -6.15 -7.17 -7.53
CA VAL A 16 -4.88 -7.03 -6.82
C VAL A 16 -5.08 -6.50 -5.39
N TYR A 17 -5.52 -7.37 -4.50
CA TYR A 17 -5.01 -7.36 -3.14
C TYR A 17 -3.63 -8.03 -3.23
N SER A 18 -2.64 -7.28 -3.71
CA SER A 18 -1.30 -7.57 -3.21
C SER A 18 -1.36 -7.23 -1.74
N GLU A 19 -0.97 -8.18 -0.90
CA GLU A 19 -1.16 -8.11 0.55
C GLU A 19 -0.24 -7.05 1.15
N ALA A 20 -0.56 -5.78 0.93
CA ALA A 20 -0.30 -4.76 1.92
C ALA A 20 -0.82 -5.30 3.26
N SER A 21 0.03 -5.35 4.30
CA SER A 21 -0.38 -5.78 5.63
C SER A 21 -1.54 -4.89 6.09
N CYS A 22 -2.77 -5.39 5.95
CA CYS A 22 -3.98 -4.68 6.32
C CYS A 22 -4.43 -5.11 7.71
N TRP A 23 -4.94 -4.16 8.48
CA TRP A 23 -5.53 -4.39 9.79
C TRP A 23 -6.78 -3.53 9.96
N SER A 24 -7.69 -4.00 10.80
CA SER A 24 -8.94 -3.32 11.10
C SER A 24 -9.09 -3.17 12.60
N GLU A 25 -9.51 -1.99 13.05
CA GLU A 25 -9.68 -1.67 14.46
C GLU A 25 -11.07 -1.09 14.74
N ARG A 26 -11.70 -1.51 15.83
CA ARG A 26 -12.98 -0.94 16.29
C ARG A 26 -12.73 0.29 17.16
N THR A 27 -12.24 1.36 16.55
CA THR A 27 -11.97 2.65 17.22
C THR A 27 -13.07 3.69 17.00
N GLY A 28 -14.13 3.33 16.28
CA GLY A 28 -15.21 4.22 15.92
C GLY A 28 -16.43 4.18 16.85
N ASN A 29 -17.24 5.24 16.82
CA ASN A 29 -18.42 5.42 17.68
C ASN A 29 -19.72 5.69 16.91
N GLY A 30 -19.73 5.50 15.59
CA GLY A 30 -20.87 5.81 14.72
C GLY A 30 -20.86 7.22 14.12
N TYR A 31 -19.94 8.09 14.56
CA TYR A 31 -19.75 9.44 13.99
C TYR A 31 -18.36 9.62 13.38
N TYR A 32 -17.34 9.09 14.06
CA TYR A 32 -15.95 9.16 13.63
C TYR A 32 -15.16 7.94 14.12
N CYS A 33 -13.99 7.73 13.53
CA CYS A 33 -12.98 6.78 13.97
C CYS A 33 -11.78 7.52 14.55
N THR A 34 -11.08 6.88 15.50
CA THR A 34 -9.85 7.42 16.08
C THR A 34 -8.64 6.68 15.54
N LEU A 35 -7.63 7.42 15.09
CA LEU A 35 -6.32 6.90 14.67
C LEU A 35 -5.24 7.61 15.51
N GLY A 36 -4.75 6.95 16.57
CA GLY A 36 -3.87 7.60 17.54
C GLY A 36 -4.56 8.82 18.18
N ASN A 37 -4.00 10.02 17.96
CA ASN A 37 -4.58 11.29 18.44
C ASN A 37 -5.43 12.01 17.38
N MET A 38 -5.63 11.40 16.20
CA MET A 38 -6.37 12.00 15.09
C MET A 38 -7.81 11.48 15.02
N ILE A 39 -8.74 12.36 14.67
CA ILE A 39 -10.13 12.03 14.38
C ILE A 39 -10.31 11.96 12.86
N LEU A 40 -10.78 10.82 12.35
CA LEU A 40 -11.24 10.67 10.98
C LEU A 40 -12.76 10.60 10.96
N THR A 41 -13.40 11.52 10.24
CA THR A 41 -14.85 11.45 10.02
C THR A 41 -15.22 10.28 9.11
N LYS A 42 -16.47 9.84 9.22
CA LYS A 42 -17.07 8.78 8.39
C LYS A 42 -16.67 8.87 6.91
N GLY A 43 -16.21 7.75 6.35
CA GLY A 43 -15.83 7.64 4.94
C GLY A 43 -14.54 8.37 4.55
N ARG A 44 -13.87 9.06 5.49
CA ARG A 44 -12.60 9.72 5.21
C ARG A 44 -11.44 8.76 5.28
N THR A 45 -10.44 9.08 4.47
CA THR A 45 -9.15 8.39 4.41
C THR A 45 -8.05 9.33 4.89
N TYR A 46 -7.14 8.78 5.69
CA TYR A 46 -5.85 9.35 6.01
C TYR A 46 -4.74 8.55 5.33
N TYR A 47 -3.71 9.26 4.88
CA TYR A 47 -2.57 8.69 4.18
C TYR A 47 -1.29 9.19 4.85
N SER A 48 -0.45 8.26 5.30
CA SER A 48 0.88 8.54 5.84
C SER A 48 1.93 8.28 4.77
N GLU A 49 2.59 9.34 4.29
CA GLU A 49 3.61 9.29 3.23
C GLU A 49 5.04 9.11 3.75
N THR A 50 5.20 9.03 5.07
CA THR A 50 6.51 9.12 5.71
C THR A 50 6.94 7.77 6.28
N ALA A 51 8.02 7.23 5.73
CA ALA A 51 8.69 6.06 6.30
C ALA A 51 9.18 6.33 7.74
N PRO A 52 9.20 5.34 8.63
CA PRO A 52 8.98 3.91 8.36
C PRO A 52 7.50 3.47 8.32
N ASN A 53 6.57 4.33 8.72
CA ASN A 53 5.16 3.97 8.89
C ASN A 53 4.31 4.50 7.74
N CYS A 54 4.39 3.80 6.62
CA CYS A 54 3.58 4.09 5.44
C CYS A 54 2.31 3.27 5.45
N PHE A 55 1.17 3.95 5.60
CA PHE A 55 -0.13 3.31 5.61
C PHE A 55 -1.22 4.24 5.12
N LYS A 56 -2.31 3.63 4.67
CA LYS A 56 -3.58 4.28 4.33
C LYS A 56 -4.64 3.75 5.28
N CYS A 57 -5.28 4.62 6.04
CA CYS A 57 -6.38 4.27 6.93
C CYS A 57 -7.67 4.92 6.46
N THR A 58 -8.77 4.19 6.43
CA THR A 58 -10.10 4.69 6.07
C THR A 58 -11.09 4.37 7.17
N CYS A 59 -11.78 5.40 7.67
CA CYS A 59 -12.91 5.20 8.57
C CYS A 59 -14.10 4.70 7.76
N SER A 60 -14.68 3.59 8.17
CA SER A 60 -15.82 2.96 7.50
C SER A 60 -17.02 3.90 7.40
N ASP A 61 -17.93 3.60 6.49
CA ASP A 61 -19.16 4.37 6.32
C ASP A 61 -20.13 4.19 7.50
N ASP A 62 -20.02 3.15 8.31
CA ASP A 62 -20.77 3.08 9.57
C ASP A 62 -20.05 3.79 10.73
N ALA A 63 -18.84 4.29 10.50
CA ALA A 63 -17.96 4.94 11.47
C ALA A 63 -17.74 4.11 12.76
N TYR A 64 -17.78 2.79 12.66
CA TYR A 64 -17.42 1.87 13.74
C TYR A 64 -16.05 1.23 13.55
N GLN A 65 -15.53 1.21 12.33
CA GLN A 65 -14.31 0.49 11.98
C GLN A 65 -13.31 1.41 11.27
N LEU A 66 -12.06 1.37 11.71
CA LEU A 66 -10.94 1.95 10.99
C LEU A 66 -10.22 0.82 10.26
N ASN A 67 -10.13 0.92 8.93
CA ASN A 67 -9.46 -0.07 8.09
C ASN A 67 -8.17 0.53 7.55
N CYS A 68 -7.04 -0.06 7.90
CA CYS A 68 -5.72 0.42 7.53
C CYS A 68 -4.96 -0.62 6.72
N CYS A 69 -4.16 -0.18 5.76
CA CYS A 69 -3.28 -1.02 4.97
C CYS A 69 -1.91 -0.36 4.86
N GLY A 70 -0.84 -1.15 4.95
CA GLY A 70 0.49 -0.71 4.56
C GLY A 70 0.50 -0.18 3.13
N VAL A 71 1.34 0.79 2.82
CA VAL A 71 1.47 1.31 1.45
C VAL A 71 2.92 1.48 1.04
N GLY A 72 3.16 1.33 -0.25
CA GLY A 72 4.47 1.45 -0.86
C GLY A 72 5.11 0.09 -1.15
N ASN A 73 5.99 0.07 -2.14
CA ASN A 73 6.62 -1.16 -2.61
C ASN A 73 7.77 -1.57 -1.70
N THR A 74 7.82 -2.85 -1.33
CA THR A 74 8.94 -3.45 -0.60
C THR A 74 9.71 -4.37 -1.54
N ILE A 75 11.03 -4.26 -1.56
CA ILE A 75 11.91 -5.08 -2.39
C ILE A 75 12.40 -6.26 -1.55
N ASN A 76 12.04 -7.47 -1.96
CA ASN A 76 12.42 -8.70 -1.25
C ASN A 76 13.62 -9.40 -1.89
N ARG A 77 13.99 -9.02 -3.12
CA ARG A 77 15.15 -9.60 -3.81
C ARG A 77 15.87 -8.55 -4.64
N ILE A 78 17.17 -8.43 -4.40
CA ILE A 78 18.10 -7.64 -5.21
C ILE A 78 19.33 -8.48 -5.60
N PRO A 79 20.00 -8.13 -6.71
CA PRO A 79 21.32 -8.64 -7.02
C PRO A 79 22.39 -8.14 -6.02
N ASP A 80 23.49 -8.88 -5.85
CA ASP A 80 24.56 -8.56 -4.87
C ASP A 80 25.24 -7.20 -5.10
N ASN A 81 25.30 -6.74 -6.35
CA ASN A 81 25.87 -5.43 -6.72
C ASN A 81 24.92 -4.25 -6.45
N CYS A 82 23.74 -4.50 -5.87
CA CYS A 82 22.72 -3.50 -5.60
C CYS A 82 22.42 -3.39 -4.10
N GLN A 83 21.79 -2.27 -3.73
CA GLN A 83 21.32 -1.99 -2.39
C GLN A 83 19.93 -1.37 -2.44
N ILE A 84 19.16 -1.54 -1.37
CA ILE A 84 17.83 -0.95 -1.23
C ILE A 84 17.98 0.46 -0.64
N LYS A 85 17.30 1.42 -1.25
CA LYS A 85 17.15 2.78 -0.75
C LYS A 85 15.67 3.07 -0.53
N GLN A 86 15.33 3.62 0.64
CA GLN A 86 13.98 4.10 0.92
C GLN A 86 13.78 5.47 0.27
N VAL A 87 12.70 5.64 -0.50
CA VAL A 87 12.28 6.90 -1.11
C VAL A 87 10.79 7.10 -0.81
N GLY A 88 10.49 7.91 0.20
CA GLY A 88 9.13 8.00 0.75
C GLY A 88 8.68 6.64 1.27
N CYS A 89 7.53 6.16 0.80
CA CYS A 89 7.01 4.84 1.14
C CYS A 89 7.56 3.68 0.30
N ASN A 90 8.28 3.98 -0.78
CA ASN A 90 8.76 2.95 -1.69
C ASN A 90 10.23 2.60 -1.43
N GLN A 91 10.54 1.32 -1.56
CA GLN A 91 11.90 0.85 -1.72
C GLN A 91 12.29 0.87 -3.19
N VAL A 92 13.49 1.38 -3.48
CA VAL A 92 14.10 1.34 -4.81
C VAL A 92 15.45 0.65 -4.75
N ALA A 93 15.76 -0.17 -5.74
CA ALA A 93 17.07 -0.80 -5.86
C ALA A 93 18.01 0.13 -6.64
N VAL A 94 19.13 0.50 -6.02
CA VAL A 94 20.19 1.32 -6.62
C VAL A 94 21.51 0.56 -6.65
N SER A 95 22.43 0.99 -7.51
CA SER A 95 23.77 0.40 -7.56
C SER A 95 24.55 0.68 -6.26
N LYS A 96 25.28 -0.32 -5.75
CA LYS A 96 26.23 -0.12 -4.64
C LYS A 96 27.42 0.73 -5.04
N ALA A 97 27.87 0.62 -6.29
CA ALA A 97 28.99 1.41 -6.82
C ALA A 97 28.61 2.88 -7.07
N ASP A 98 27.33 3.16 -7.32
CA ASP A 98 26.82 4.52 -7.52
C ASP A 98 25.33 4.60 -7.12
N PRO A 99 25.01 5.08 -5.91
CA PRO A 99 23.65 5.15 -5.38
C PRO A 99 22.71 6.10 -6.15
N SER A 100 23.25 6.92 -7.07
CA SER A 100 22.44 7.76 -7.96
C SER A 100 21.90 7.00 -9.17
N LYS A 101 22.46 5.82 -9.46
CA LYS A 101 22.08 5.00 -10.62
C LYS A 101 21.14 3.85 -10.23
N PRO A 102 20.17 3.50 -11.10
CA PRO A 102 19.34 2.33 -10.87
C PRO A 102 20.18 1.06 -10.84
N CYS A 103 19.72 0.07 -10.06
CA CYS A 103 20.30 -1.26 -10.05
C CYS A 103 20.24 -1.91 -11.45
N LYS A 104 21.32 -2.59 -11.85
CA LYS A 104 21.35 -3.40 -13.07
C LYS A 104 21.18 -4.87 -12.71
N GLY A 105 20.01 -5.42 -13.00
CA GLY A 105 19.67 -6.84 -12.78
C GLY A 105 18.20 -7.04 -12.38
N PRO A 106 17.76 -8.29 -12.17
CA PRO A 106 16.40 -8.58 -11.76
C PRO A 106 16.14 -8.05 -10.34
N VAL A 107 15.13 -7.18 -10.20
CA VAL A 107 14.65 -6.66 -8.92
C VAL A 107 13.26 -7.23 -8.69
N GLY A 108 13.08 -7.95 -7.59
CA GLY A 108 11.79 -8.53 -7.19
C GLY A 108 11.18 -7.72 -6.05
N GLY A 109 10.03 -7.10 -6.31
CA GLY A 109 9.25 -6.36 -5.32
C GLY A 109 7.92 -7.03 -5.02
N VAL A 110 7.39 -6.73 -3.83
CA VAL A 110 5.99 -6.95 -3.46
C VAL A 110 5.37 -5.56 -3.29
N VAL A 111 4.20 -5.38 -3.90
CA VAL A 111 3.41 -4.15 -3.85
C VAL A 111 2.52 -4.19 -2.63
#